data_AF-A0A0C3B7P0-F1
#
_entry.id   AF-A0A0C3B7P0-F1
#
_cell.length_a   1.000
_cell.length_b   1.000
_cell.length_c   1.000
_cell.angle_alpha   90.00
_cell.angle_beta   90.00
_cell.angle_gamma   90.00
#
_symmetry.space_group_name_H-M   'P 1'
#
loop_
_entity.id
_entity.type
_entity.pdbx_description
1 polymer ?
#
loop_
_entity_poly.entity_id
_entity_poly.type
_entity_poly.pdbx_seq_one_letter_code
_entity_poly.pdbx_strand_id
1 'polypeptide(L)'
;VAIKVIKSPGRDEAIERKLRRETLVWYSATHLNIYPFYGCATDKMFGTFGALISPWCHHGDASQFLGEHGGNMAIAERLKLWSGVIDGVSYLHGLKPPVVHGDLKPGNILIDNDLTPKICDFGLARILSDEGDTGMTTTSEHTGTVRYLSPELVSSGTSVPPTLASDVYALGSLGLEFVYLQKPYSHHKHNLQGQIFRDLRKGVPPATSIPEGYQSSSQHTWRIIRKCWISSPSSRPTAPALGRML
;
A
#
# COMPACT_ATOMS: atom_id res chain seq x y z
N VAL A 1 4.88 -18.23 14.02
CA VAL A 1 4.29 -18.04 12.68
C VAL A 1 2.98 -17.28 12.83
N ALA A 2 2.59 -16.50 11.82
CA ALA A 2 1.25 -15.94 11.69
C ALA A 2 0.39 -16.85 10.80
N ILE A 3 -0.88 -17.02 11.17
CA ILE A 3 -1.84 -17.85 10.43
C ILE A 3 -3.07 -17.00 10.11
N LYS A 4 -3.23 -16.63 8.84
CA LYS A 4 -4.40 -15.88 8.35
C LYS A 4 -5.43 -16.88 7.80
N VAL A 5 -6.44 -17.19 8.60
CA VAL A 5 -7.56 -18.07 8.19
C VAL A 5 -8.51 -17.30 7.29
N ILE A 6 -8.78 -17.83 6.10
CA ILE A 6 -9.62 -17.14 5.13
C ILE A 6 -11.09 -17.50 5.38
N LYS A 7 -11.82 -16.53 5.93
CA LYS A 7 -13.26 -16.64 6.19
C LYS A 7 -14.02 -15.80 5.19
N SER A 8 -14.95 -16.39 4.43
CA SER A 8 -15.81 -15.63 3.54
C SER A 8 -17.14 -16.37 3.29
N PRO A 9 -18.28 -15.66 3.34
CA PRO A 9 -19.61 -16.22 3.03
C PRO A 9 -19.98 -16.16 1.53
N GLY A 10 -19.03 -15.86 0.63
CA GLY A 10 -19.29 -15.57 -0.79
C GLY A 10 -19.16 -16.77 -1.76
N ARG A 11 -19.43 -16.54 -3.05
CA ARG A 11 -19.28 -17.55 -4.12
C ARG A 11 -17.82 -18.01 -4.25
N ASP A 12 -17.63 -19.33 -4.18
CA ASP A 12 -16.32 -19.98 -4.05
C ASP A 12 -15.30 -19.55 -5.15
N GLU A 13 -15.73 -19.42 -6.40
CA GLU A 13 -14.81 -19.18 -7.53
C GLU A 13 -14.10 -17.81 -7.53
N ALA A 14 -14.77 -16.74 -7.10
CA ALA A 14 -14.16 -15.40 -7.09
C ALA A 14 -13.11 -15.27 -5.99
N ILE A 15 -13.40 -15.90 -4.83
CA ILE A 15 -12.49 -15.94 -3.68
C ILE A 15 -11.29 -16.82 -4.00
N GLU A 16 -11.50 -17.99 -4.62
CA GLU A 16 -10.42 -18.85 -5.07
C GLU A 16 -9.50 -18.14 -6.07
N ARG A 17 -10.03 -17.41 -7.05
CA ARG A 17 -9.20 -16.65 -7.99
C ARG A 17 -8.35 -15.60 -7.28
N LYS A 18 -8.93 -14.86 -6.33
CA LYS A 18 -8.21 -13.87 -5.52
C LYS A 18 -7.09 -14.51 -4.71
N LEU A 19 -7.37 -15.63 -4.04
CA LEU A 19 -6.39 -16.37 -3.25
C LEU A 19 -5.27 -16.97 -4.10
N ARG A 20 -5.61 -17.57 -5.26
CA ARG A 20 -4.61 -18.09 -6.19
C ARG A 20 -3.67 -16.98 -6.67
N ARG A 21 -4.21 -15.79 -6.94
CA ARG A 21 -3.39 -14.65 -7.34
C ARG A 21 -2.51 -14.14 -6.20
N GLU A 22 -3.10 -13.93 -5.01
CA GLU A 22 -2.37 -13.50 -3.82
C GLU A 22 -1.21 -14.46 -3.51
N THR A 23 -1.48 -15.77 -3.51
CA THR A 23 -0.47 -16.80 -3.25
C THR A 23 0.58 -16.89 -4.35
N LEU A 24 0.21 -16.78 -5.63
CA LEU A 24 1.16 -16.79 -6.75
C LEU A 24 2.13 -15.60 -6.69
N VAL A 25 1.60 -14.39 -6.50
CA VAL A 25 2.42 -13.18 -6.38
C VAL A 25 3.31 -13.28 -5.14
N TRP A 26 2.73 -13.63 -4.00
CA TRP A 26 3.47 -13.65 -2.74
C TRP A 26 4.55 -14.74 -2.70
N TYR A 27 4.27 -15.92 -3.26
CA TYR A 27 5.25 -17.01 -3.35
C TYR A 27 6.40 -16.70 -4.33
N SER A 28 6.12 -16.00 -5.43
CA SER A 28 7.14 -15.69 -6.44
C SER A 28 8.00 -14.46 -6.08
N ALA A 29 7.51 -13.58 -5.21
CA ALA A 29 8.21 -12.36 -4.82
C ALA A 29 9.28 -12.65 -3.75
N THR A 30 10.55 -12.48 -4.13
CA THR A 30 11.71 -12.63 -3.23
C THR A 30 12.51 -11.34 -3.18
N HIS A 31 12.31 -10.57 -2.11
CA HIS A 31 13.02 -9.30 -1.90
C HIS A 31 13.03 -8.91 -0.42
N LEU A 32 14.04 -8.15 0.01
CA LEU A 32 14.22 -7.74 1.40
C LEU A 32 12.98 -7.04 1.98
N ASN A 33 12.29 -6.23 1.19
CA ASN A 33 11.12 -5.46 1.61
C ASN A 33 9.78 -6.10 1.24
N ILE A 34 9.77 -7.38 0.89
CA ILE A 34 8.56 -8.17 0.70
C ILE A 34 8.44 -9.14 1.87
N TYR A 35 7.26 -9.21 2.48
CA TYR A 35 7.06 -10.08 3.64
C TYR A 35 7.21 -11.55 3.23
N PRO A 36 7.91 -12.41 4.00
CA PRO A 36 8.08 -13.80 3.61
C PRO A 36 6.77 -14.59 3.66
N PHE A 37 6.60 -15.50 2.70
CA PHE A 37 5.48 -16.45 2.65
C PHE A 37 6.00 -17.87 2.88
N TYR A 38 5.43 -18.58 3.86
CA TYR A 38 5.80 -19.98 4.12
C TYR A 38 4.92 -20.97 3.35
N GLY A 39 3.68 -20.60 3.04
CA GLY A 39 2.79 -21.42 2.23
C GLY A 39 1.34 -21.40 2.71
N CYS A 40 0.55 -22.35 2.21
CA CYS A 40 -0.85 -22.50 2.54
C CYS A 40 -1.10 -23.75 3.38
N ALA A 41 -2.13 -23.71 4.23
CA ALA A 41 -2.73 -24.89 4.84
C ALA A 41 -4.15 -25.09 4.32
N THR A 42 -4.48 -26.29 3.87
CA THR A 42 -5.79 -26.65 3.30
C THR A 42 -6.57 -27.63 4.17
N ASP A 43 -6.15 -27.82 5.43
CA ASP A 43 -6.84 -28.69 6.37
C ASP A 43 -8.27 -28.18 6.63
N LYS A 44 -9.24 -29.09 6.76
CA LYS A 44 -10.64 -28.75 7.03
C LYS A 44 -10.82 -27.91 8.30
N MET A 45 -9.90 -28.00 9.26
CA MET A 45 -9.88 -27.16 10.46
C MET A 45 -9.73 -25.66 10.15
N PHE A 46 -9.16 -25.30 9.00
CA PHE A 46 -9.02 -23.91 8.54
C PHE A 46 -10.19 -23.45 7.64
N GLY A 47 -11.20 -24.30 7.45
CA GLY A 47 -12.38 -24.00 6.63
C GLY A 47 -12.13 -24.15 5.11
N THR A 48 -13.14 -23.76 4.32
CA THR A 48 -13.19 -24.01 2.86
C THR A 48 -11.99 -23.49 2.10
N PHE A 49 -11.48 -22.31 2.48
CA PHE A 49 -10.43 -21.61 1.74
C PHE A 49 -9.04 -21.75 2.38
N GLY A 50 -8.93 -22.52 3.47
CA GLY A 50 -7.68 -22.75 4.16
C GLY A 50 -7.11 -21.52 4.87
N ALA A 51 -5.80 -21.54 5.09
CA ALA A 51 -5.06 -20.48 5.75
C ALA A 51 -3.73 -20.17 5.04
N LEU A 52 -3.29 -18.92 5.16
CA LEU A 52 -1.99 -18.44 4.71
C LEU A 52 -1.03 -18.41 5.90
N ILE A 53 0.18 -18.92 5.71
CA ILE A 53 1.21 -19.06 6.75
C ILE A 53 2.41 -18.19 6.39
N SER A 54 2.88 -17.43 7.38
CA SER A 54 4.05 -16.57 7.28
C SER A 54 4.78 -16.49 8.63
N PRO A 55 5.95 -15.84 8.72
CA PRO A 55 6.56 -15.49 10.00
C PRO A 55 5.58 -14.71 10.90
N TRP A 56 5.90 -14.60 12.19
CA TRP A 56 5.21 -13.63 13.04
C TRP A 56 6.03 -12.33 13.07
N CYS A 57 5.36 -11.18 12.98
CA CYS A 57 6.01 -9.87 12.98
C CYS A 57 5.71 -9.15 14.29
N HIS A 58 6.68 -9.05 15.20
CA HIS A 58 6.44 -8.59 16.57
C HIS A 58 6.06 -7.11 16.67
N HIS A 59 6.60 -6.26 15.78
CA HIS A 59 6.28 -4.83 15.77
C HIS A 59 4.96 -4.50 15.04
N GLY A 60 4.23 -5.52 14.56
CA GLY A 60 2.96 -5.33 13.87
C GLY A 60 3.12 -4.58 12.54
N ASP A 61 2.07 -3.84 12.17
CA ASP A 61 2.04 -3.01 10.97
C ASP A 61 2.53 -1.58 11.23
N ALA A 62 2.85 -0.86 10.16
CA ALA A 62 3.41 0.49 10.24
C ALA A 62 2.42 1.50 10.83
N SER A 63 1.10 1.28 10.74
CA SER A 63 0.13 2.17 11.40
C SER A 63 0.27 2.08 12.92
N GLN A 64 0.37 0.87 13.46
CA GLN A 64 0.58 0.66 14.89
C GLN A 64 1.98 1.14 15.29
N PHE A 65 3.00 0.67 14.58
CA PHE A 65 4.40 0.94 14.91
C PHE A 65 4.72 2.44 14.94
N LEU A 66 4.31 3.20 13.92
CA LEU A 66 4.53 4.65 13.88
C LEU A 66 3.69 5.40 14.91
N GLY A 67 2.51 4.89 15.28
CA GLY A 67 1.68 5.45 16.34
C GLY A 67 2.34 5.33 17.72
N GLU A 68 3.02 4.22 17.97
CA GLU A 68 3.69 3.93 19.26
C GLU A 68 5.10 4.54 19.35
N HIS A 69 5.88 4.45 18.26
CA HIS A 69 7.32 4.77 18.28
C HIS A 69 7.67 6.02 17.47
N GLY A 70 6.83 6.42 16.51
CA GLY A 70 7.18 7.39 15.49
C GLY A 70 7.63 8.75 16.05
N GLY A 71 7.02 9.22 17.13
CA GLY A 71 7.37 10.48 17.79
C GLY A 71 8.77 10.50 18.42
N ASN A 72 9.32 9.33 18.75
CA ASN A 72 10.67 9.18 19.32
C ASN A 72 11.73 8.88 18.25
N MET A 73 11.33 8.61 17.01
CA MET A 73 12.24 8.33 15.91
C MET A 73 12.80 9.63 15.30
N ALA A 74 14.04 9.58 14.84
CA ALA A 74 14.58 10.61 13.97
C ALA A 74 13.92 10.55 12.58
N ILE A 75 13.82 11.71 11.92
CA ILE A 75 13.31 11.80 10.54
C ILE A 75 14.08 10.84 9.60
N ALA A 76 15.40 10.71 9.79
CA ALA A 76 16.24 9.82 8.99
C ALA A 76 15.84 8.34 9.13
N GLU A 77 15.41 7.90 10.30
CA GLU A 77 14.95 6.51 10.52
C GLU A 77 13.61 6.28 9.83
N ARG A 78 12.69 7.25 9.92
CA ARG A 78 11.41 7.18 9.22
C ARG A 78 11.55 7.25 7.70
N LEU A 79 12.52 8.03 7.21
CA LEU A 79 12.92 8.05 5.80
C LEU A 79 13.45 6.68 5.34
N LYS A 80 14.27 6.00 6.15
CA LYS A 80 14.74 4.64 5.83
C LYS A 80 13.58 3.65 5.72
N LEU A 81 12.61 3.71 6.63
CA LEU A 81 11.39 2.90 6.52
C LEU A 81 10.62 3.20 5.22
N TRP A 82 10.44 4.47 4.86
CA TRP A 82 9.75 4.79 3.61
C TRP A 82 10.54 4.36 2.37
N SER A 83 11.87 4.53 2.38
CA SER A 83 12.76 4.09 1.31
C SER A 83 12.66 2.57 1.10
N GLY A 84 12.66 1.78 2.17
CA GLY A 84 12.49 0.32 2.05
C GLY A 84 11.14 -0.07 1.42
N VAL A 85 10.06 0.66 1.71
CA VAL A 85 8.78 0.44 1.02
C VAL A 85 8.89 0.77 -0.47
N ILE A 86 9.56 1.87 -0.83
CA ILE A 86 9.80 2.23 -2.24
C ILE A 86 10.62 1.15 -2.95
N ASP A 87 11.63 0.58 -2.30
CA ASP A 87 12.46 -0.49 -2.86
C ASP A 87 11.63 -1.76 -3.09
N GLY A 88 10.78 -2.13 -2.14
CA GLY A 88 9.84 -3.26 -2.30
C GLY A 88 8.85 -3.05 -3.45
N VAL A 89 8.27 -1.86 -3.59
CA VAL A 89 7.37 -1.56 -4.73
C VAL A 89 8.15 -1.50 -6.05
N SER A 90 9.36 -0.95 -6.05
CA SER A 90 10.24 -0.92 -7.22
C SER A 90 10.56 -2.33 -7.71
N TYR A 91 10.81 -3.27 -6.79
CA TYR A 91 10.98 -4.68 -7.09
C TYR A 91 9.74 -5.27 -7.77
N LEU A 92 8.54 -5.09 -7.20
CA LEU A 92 7.28 -5.60 -7.76
C LEU A 92 7.00 -5.03 -9.16
N HIS A 93 7.20 -3.73 -9.33
CA HIS A 93 7.02 -3.03 -10.61
C HIS A 93 8.06 -3.47 -11.66
N GLY A 94 9.22 -3.98 -11.23
CA GLY A 94 10.30 -4.47 -12.08
C GLY A 94 10.20 -5.96 -12.46
N LEU A 95 9.27 -6.71 -11.86
CA LEU A 95 9.01 -8.10 -12.24
C LEU A 95 8.58 -8.21 -13.70
N LYS A 96 8.74 -9.41 -14.28
CA LYS A 96 8.35 -9.71 -15.65
C LYS A 96 7.41 -10.92 -15.64
N PRO A 97 6.10 -10.71 -15.80
CA PRO A 97 5.37 -9.44 -15.96
C PRO A 97 5.37 -8.53 -14.70
N PRO A 98 5.20 -7.19 -14.84
CA PRO A 98 5.11 -6.28 -13.70
C PRO A 98 3.91 -6.57 -12.80
N VAL A 99 4.09 -6.35 -11.50
CA VAL A 99 3.05 -6.52 -10.49
C VAL A 99 2.68 -5.17 -9.87
N VAL A 100 1.40 -4.82 -9.93
CA VAL A 100 0.80 -3.71 -9.19
C VAL A 100 0.30 -4.25 -7.85
N HIS A 101 0.57 -3.57 -6.74
CA HIS A 101 0.05 -3.98 -5.43
C HIS A 101 -1.41 -3.59 -5.23
N GLY A 102 -1.77 -2.33 -5.52
CA GLY A 102 -3.16 -1.85 -5.53
C GLY A 102 -3.83 -1.56 -4.18
N ASP A 103 -3.15 -1.77 -3.04
CA ASP A 103 -3.67 -1.48 -1.69
C ASP A 103 -2.55 -1.07 -0.73
N LEU A 104 -1.61 -0.24 -1.21
CA LEU A 104 -0.52 0.24 -0.36
C LEU A 104 -1.08 1.19 0.71
N LYS A 105 -0.91 0.81 1.97
CA LYS A 105 -1.29 1.56 3.18
C LYS A 105 -0.46 1.07 4.36
N PRO A 106 -0.32 1.83 5.46
CA PRO A 106 0.52 1.45 6.60
C PRO A 106 0.15 0.08 7.19
N GLY A 107 -1.15 -0.26 7.21
CA GLY A 107 -1.64 -1.58 7.65
C GLY A 107 -1.17 -2.77 6.81
N ASN A 108 -0.69 -2.53 5.59
CA ASN A 108 -0.12 -3.55 4.69
C ASN A 108 1.41 -3.50 4.65
N ILE A 109 2.05 -2.75 5.55
CA ILE A 109 3.50 -2.69 5.73
C ILE A 109 3.82 -3.20 7.12
N LEU A 110 4.38 -4.40 7.24
CA LEU A 110 4.84 -4.94 8.51
C LEU A 110 6.25 -4.45 8.83
N ILE A 111 6.55 -4.22 10.10
CA ILE A 111 7.90 -3.86 10.55
C ILE A 111 8.51 -5.09 11.22
N ASP A 112 9.60 -5.61 10.66
CA ASP A 112 10.25 -6.79 11.25
C ASP A 112 11.13 -6.41 12.46
N ASN A 113 11.78 -7.42 13.05
CA ASN A 113 12.62 -7.24 14.23
C ASN A 113 13.87 -6.39 13.94
N ASP A 114 14.32 -6.32 12.68
CA ASP A 114 15.47 -5.54 12.23
C ASP A 114 15.05 -4.12 11.79
N LEU A 115 13.83 -3.70 12.13
CA LEU A 115 13.22 -2.44 11.70
C LEU A 115 13.20 -2.28 10.16
N THR A 116 13.08 -3.40 9.46
CA THR A 116 12.94 -3.42 8.00
C THR A 116 11.46 -3.48 7.62
N PRO A 117 10.98 -2.56 6.77
CA PRO A 117 9.59 -2.57 6.31
C PRO A 117 9.37 -3.70 5.30
N LYS A 118 8.27 -4.42 5.45
CA LYS A 118 7.88 -5.58 4.64
C LYS A 118 6.47 -5.38 4.10
N ILE A 119 6.33 -5.30 2.79
CA ILE A 119 5.03 -5.20 2.12
C ILE A 119 4.32 -6.56 2.20
N CYS A 120 3.05 -6.56 2.60
CA CYS A 120 2.21 -7.74 2.71
C CYS A 120 0.79 -7.48 2.15
N ASP A 121 -0.05 -8.52 2.15
CA ASP A 121 -1.43 -8.49 1.65
C ASP A 121 -1.55 -8.15 0.14
N PHE A 122 -1.25 -9.16 -0.68
CA PHE A 122 -1.36 -9.10 -2.14
C PHE A 122 -2.77 -9.39 -2.66
N GLY A 123 -3.80 -9.28 -1.80
CA GLY A 123 -5.18 -9.63 -2.18
C GLY A 123 -5.73 -8.78 -3.33
N LEU A 124 -5.24 -7.56 -3.52
CA LEU A 124 -5.60 -6.69 -4.65
C LEU A 124 -4.49 -6.58 -5.71
N ALA A 125 -3.44 -7.41 -5.60
CA ALA A 125 -2.33 -7.36 -6.53
C ALA A 125 -2.77 -7.77 -7.94
N ARG A 126 -2.15 -7.17 -8.96
CA ARG A 126 -2.46 -7.42 -10.37
C ARG A 126 -1.18 -7.64 -11.17
N ILE A 127 -1.17 -8.72 -11.95
CA ILE A 127 -0.13 -9.03 -12.91
C ILE A 127 -0.51 -8.40 -14.27
N LEU A 128 0.33 -7.55 -14.85
CA LEU A 128 -0.04 -6.75 -16.03
C LEU A 128 -0.11 -7.51 -17.36
N SER A 129 0.22 -8.81 -17.41
CA SER A 129 0.08 -9.65 -18.62
C SER A 129 -1.28 -10.35 -18.75
N ASP A 130 -2.17 -10.21 -17.77
CA ASP A 130 -3.47 -10.89 -17.75
C ASP A 130 -4.48 -10.04 -18.55
N GLU A 131 -4.53 -10.21 -19.87
CA GLU A 131 -5.39 -9.45 -20.81
C GLU A 131 -6.91 -9.69 -20.64
N GLY A 132 -7.34 -10.49 -19.67
CA GLY A 132 -8.74 -10.90 -19.52
C GLY A 132 -9.47 -10.45 -18.25
N ASP A 133 -8.81 -9.75 -17.31
CA ASP A 133 -9.39 -9.64 -15.97
C ASP A 133 -10.23 -8.37 -15.77
N THR A 134 -11.54 -8.53 -15.94
CA THR A 134 -12.60 -7.63 -15.45
C THR A 134 -12.88 -7.81 -13.96
N GLY A 135 -11.89 -8.34 -13.21
CA GLY A 135 -11.99 -8.63 -11.78
C GLY A 135 -12.65 -7.46 -11.09
N MET A 136 -13.90 -7.66 -10.65
CA MET A 136 -14.67 -6.65 -9.94
C MET A 136 -13.83 -6.20 -8.74
N THR A 137 -13.16 -5.06 -8.90
CA THR A 137 -12.54 -4.32 -7.82
C THR A 137 -13.71 -3.72 -7.04
N THR A 138 -14.29 -4.52 -6.15
CA THR A 138 -15.11 -4.03 -5.05
C THR A 138 -14.17 -3.28 -4.10
N THR A 139 -13.80 -2.06 -4.50
CA THR A 139 -13.37 -0.99 -3.60
C THR A 139 -14.51 -0.57 -2.66
N SER A 140 -15.71 -1.13 -2.85
CA SER A 140 -16.82 -1.04 -1.90
C SER A 140 -16.45 -1.73 -0.59
N GLU A 141 -16.31 -0.91 0.45
CA GLU A 141 -16.41 -1.28 1.87
C GLU A 141 -15.14 -1.66 2.65
N HIS A 142 -13.97 -1.12 2.30
CA HIS A 142 -12.86 -1.07 3.27
C HIS A 142 -12.70 0.33 3.85
N THR A 143 -13.31 0.49 5.03
CA THR A 143 -13.24 1.61 5.97
C THR A 143 -11.79 1.91 6.37
N GLY A 144 -11.02 2.55 5.48
CA GLY A 144 -9.64 2.97 5.78
C GLY A 144 -8.74 3.22 4.57
N THR A 145 -8.96 2.52 3.44
CA THR A 145 -8.09 2.59 2.26
C THR A 145 -8.23 3.91 1.47
N VAL A 146 -9.36 4.63 1.60
CA VAL A 146 -9.65 5.82 0.76
C VAL A 146 -8.58 6.91 0.79
N ARG A 147 -7.84 7.04 1.91
CA ARG A 147 -6.76 8.04 2.07
C ARG A 147 -5.56 7.80 1.15
N TYR A 148 -5.41 6.58 0.65
CA TYR A 148 -4.28 6.14 -0.18
C TYR A 148 -4.68 5.94 -1.64
N LEU A 149 -5.97 6.02 -1.96
CA LEU A 149 -6.47 5.90 -3.32
C LEU A 149 -6.05 7.10 -4.17
N SER A 150 -5.66 6.83 -5.42
CA SER A 150 -5.40 7.87 -6.39
C SER A 150 -6.70 8.41 -7.02
N PRO A 151 -6.73 9.67 -7.49
CA PRO A 151 -7.92 10.30 -8.05
C PRO A 151 -8.55 9.53 -9.22
N GLU A 152 -7.74 8.93 -10.07
CA GLU A 152 -8.21 8.17 -11.24
C GLU A 152 -8.99 6.90 -10.88
N LEU A 153 -8.78 6.33 -9.69
CA LEU A 153 -9.53 5.15 -9.21
C LEU A 153 -10.93 5.50 -8.66
N VAL A 154 -11.22 6.80 -8.52
CA VAL A 154 -12.45 7.33 -7.91
C VAL A 154 -13.31 8.12 -8.89
N SER A 155 -12.71 8.58 -9.99
CA SER A 155 -13.33 9.57 -10.89
C SER A 155 -14.25 8.95 -11.94
N SER A 156 -14.06 7.67 -12.27
CA SER A 156 -14.92 6.94 -13.20
C SER A 156 -16.11 6.33 -12.44
N GLY A 157 -17.33 6.55 -12.92
CA GLY A 157 -18.52 5.81 -12.45
C GLY A 157 -18.43 4.30 -12.69
N THR A 158 -17.33 3.83 -13.29
CA THR A 158 -16.94 2.43 -13.50
C THR A 158 -15.69 2.12 -12.66
N SER A 159 -15.60 0.90 -12.13
CA SER A 159 -14.42 0.45 -11.37
C SER A 159 -13.23 0.32 -12.32
N VAL A 160 -12.21 1.16 -12.13
CA VAL A 160 -10.94 1.11 -12.88
C VAL A 160 -9.92 0.32 -12.06
N PRO A 161 -9.19 -0.63 -12.66
CA PRO A 161 -8.21 -1.42 -11.93
C PRO A 161 -6.99 -0.56 -11.52
N PRO A 162 -6.33 -0.90 -10.39
CA PRO A 162 -5.06 -0.27 -10.00
C PRO A 162 -3.98 -0.35 -11.08
N THR A 163 -3.07 0.63 -11.07
CA THR A 163 -1.95 0.78 -12.00
C THR A 163 -0.63 1.03 -11.24
N LEU A 164 0.50 0.93 -11.93
CA LEU A 164 1.81 1.29 -11.34
C LEU A 164 1.81 2.75 -10.84
N ALA A 165 1.12 3.66 -11.56
CA ALA A 165 1.03 5.06 -11.17
C ALA A 165 0.10 5.30 -9.96
N SER A 166 -0.90 4.45 -9.73
CA SER A 166 -1.71 4.52 -8.50
C SER A 166 -0.94 4.04 -7.29
N ASP A 167 -0.10 3.01 -7.43
CA ASP A 167 0.83 2.61 -6.36
C ASP A 167 1.80 3.75 -6.00
N VAL A 168 2.31 4.48 -7.00
CA VAL A 168 3.18 5.65 -6.74
C VAL A 168 2.45 6.75 -5.97
N TYR A 169 1.17 6.99 -6.26
CA TYR A 169 0.36 7.93 -5.49
C TYR A 169 0.27 7.52 -4.02
N ALA A 170 -0.02 6.23 -3.77
CA ALA A 170 -0.06 5.66 -2.44
C ALA A 170 1.31 5.70 -1.74
N LEU A 171 2.42 5.49 -2.45
CA LEU A 171 3.78 5.70 -1.93
C LEU A 171 4.00 7.14 -1.44
N GLY A 172 3.47 8.14 -2.13
CA GLY A 172 3.50 9.54 -1.67
C GLY A 172 2.72 9.72 -0.37
N SER A 173 1.52 9.13 -0.27
CA SER A 173 0.71 9.14 0.94
C SER A 173 1.39 8.42 2.11
N LEU A 174 2.07 7.30 1.87
CA LEU A 174 2.91 6.62 2.85
C LEU A 174 4.09 7.50 3.27
N GLY A 175 4.75 8.19 2.33
CA GLY A 175 5.83 9.12 2.65
C GLY A 175 5.40 10.25 3.57
N LEU A 176 4.19 10.78 3.38
CA LEU A 176 3.60 11.77 4.29
C LEU A 176 3.46 11.20 5.72
N GLU A 177 2.89 10.01 5.86
CA GLU A 177 2.62 9.41 7.16
C GLU A 177 3.89 8.92 7.85
N PHE A 178 4.83 8.35 7.10
CA PHE A 178 6.09 7.86 7.64
C PHE A 178 6.97 9.02 8.08
N VAL A 179 7.26 9.97 7.17
CA VAL A 179 8.25 11.02 7.45
C VAL A 179 7.69 12.05 8.43
N TYR A 180 6.44 12.47 8.23
CA TYR A 180 5.85 13.58 8.96
C TYR A 180 4.83 13.18 10.03
N LEU A 181 4.56 11.88 10.19
CA LEU A 181 3.57 11.37 11.16
C LEU A 181 2.17 11.99 10.94
N GLN A 182 1.89 12.42 9.71
CA GLN A 182 0.62 13.03 9.35
C GLN A 182 -0.18 12.07 8.48
N LYS A 183 -1.39 11.73 8.91
CA LYS A 183 -2.31 10.95 8.08
C LYS A 183 -2.71 11.75 6.84
N PRO A 184 -2.76 11.13 5.63
CA PRO A 184 -3.23 11.81 4.43
C PRO A 184 -4.66 12.30 4.62
N TYR A 185 -4.96 13.55 4.24
CA TYR A 185 -6.24 14.23 4.51
C TYR A 185 -6.57 14.38 6.01
N SER A 186 -5.58 14.73 6.84
CA SER A 186 -5.74 14.92 8.29
C SER A 186 -6.64 16.10 8.67
N HIS A 187 -6.89 17.05 7.75
CA HIS A 187 -7.80 18.19 7.96
C HIS A 187 -9.27 17.80 8.13
N HIS A 188 -9.67 16.63 7.63
CA HIS A 188 -11.01 16.10 7.83
C HIS A 188 -11.10 15.38 9.18
N LYS A 189 -11.97 15.84 10.08
CA LYS A 189 -12.17 15.28 11.44
C LYS A 189 -13.41 14.37 11.57
N HIS A 190 -14.47 14.60 10.77
CA HIS A 190 -15.75 13.86 10.83
C HIS A 190 -16.28 13.55 9.42
N ASN A 191 -16.94 12.39 9.20
CA ASN A 191 -17.36 11.90 7.87
C ASN A 191 -16.25 11.87 6.81
N LEU A 192 -15.12 11.26 7.22
CA LEU A 192 -13.85 11.20 6.50
C LEU A 192 -14.01 10.77 5.04
N GLN A 193 -14.75 9.69 4.77
CA GLN A 193 -14.71 9.06 3.45
C GLN A 193 -15.37 9.90 2.37
N GLY A 194 -16.59 10.38 2.59
CA GLY A 194 -17.31 11.20 1.61
C GLY A 194 -16.58 12.51 1.30
N GLN A 195 -15.93 13.10 2.29
CA GLN A 195 -15.10 14.31 2.11
C GLN A 195 -13.83 14.00 1.32
N ILE A 196 -13.11 12.93 1.66
CA ILE A 196 -11.90 12.50 0.92
C ILE A 196 -12.26 12.13 -0.52
N PHE A 197 -13.38 11.43 -0.76
CA PHE A 197 -13.84 11.14 -2.12
C PHE A 197 -14.13 12.40 -2.92
N ARG A 198 -14.73 13.43 -2.31
CA ARG A 198 -14.94 14.73 -2.98
C ARG A 198 -13.62 15.43 -3.28
N ASP A 199 -12.68 15.41 -2.35
CA ASP A 199 -11.36 16.02 -2.51
C ASP A 199 -10.56 15.33 -3.62
N LEU A 200 -10.55 13.98 -3.64
CA LEU A 200 -9.94 13.18 -4.71
C LEU A 200 -10.53 13.53 -6.09
N ARG A 201 -11.86 13.59 -6.21
CA ARG A 201 -12.53 13.98 -7.48
C ARG A 201 -12.21 15.41 -7.91
N LYS A 202 -11.89 16.30 -6.97
CA LYS A 202 -11.46 17.68 -7.24
C LYS A 202 -9.95 17.80 -7.47
N GLY A 203 -9.19 16.70 -7.36
CA GLY A 203 -7.73 16.72 -7.48
C GLY A 203 -7.03 17.39 -6.29
N VAL A 204 -7.68 17.49 -5.13
CA VAL A 204 -7.05 18.00 -3.92
C VAL A 204 -6.05 16.95 -3.40
N PRO A 205 -4.76 17.29 -3.25
CA PRO A 205 -3.76 16.33 -2.81
C PRO A 205 -3.96 15.98 -1.32
N PRO A 206 -3.34 14.90 -0.84
CA PRO A 206 -3.51 14.45 0.54
C PRO A 206 -2.96 15.43 1.59
N ALA A 207 -2.04 16.32 1.22
CA ALA A 207 -1.63 17.47 2.00
C ALA A 207 -1.14 18.60 1.07
N THR A 208 -1.33 19.86 1.48
CA THR A 208 -0.98 21.05 0.67
C THR A 208 0.31 21.74 1.13
N SER A 209 0.71 21.54 2.39
CA SER A 209 1.92 22.10 2.99
C SER A 209 2.67 21.06 3.83
N ILE A 210 3.94 21.34 4.10
CA ILE A 210 4.72 20.59 5.09
C ILE A 210 4.01 20.73 6.45
N PRO A 211 3.86 19.65 7.23
CA PRO A 211 3.26 19.73 8.56
C PRO A 211 4.06 20.65 9.51
N GLU A 212 3.37 21.27 10.45
CA GLU A 212 4.00 22.16 11.44
C GLU A 212 5.05 21.43 12.28
N GLY A 213 6.14 22.12 12.63
CA GLY A 213 7.24 21.55 13.42
C GLY A 213 8.37 20.89 12.61
N TYR A 214 8.25 20.81 11.28
CA TYR A 214 9.30 20.26 10.40
C TYR A 214 10.11 21.37 9.70
N GLN A 215 11.45 21.28 9.76
CA GLN A 215 12.39 22.29 9.26
C GLN A 215 12.77 22.11 7.77
N SER A 216 13.57 23.04 7.23
CA SER A 216 14.06 23.14 5.84
C SER A 216 14.67 21.87 5.25
N SER A 217 15.32 21.00 6.06
CA SER A 217 15.84 19.71 5.60
C SER A 217 14.74 18.77 5.07
N SER A 218 13.50 18.97 5.51
CA SER A 218 12.33 18.23 5.03
C SER A 218 11.82 18.72 3.67
N GLN A 219 12.30 19.87 3.19
CA GLN A 219 11.79 20.49 1.96
C GLN A 219 12.11 19.66 0.71
N HIS A 220 13.25 18.95 0.70
CA HIS A 220 13.62 18.02 -0.38
C HIS A 220 12.66 16.83 -0.42
N THR A 221 12.51 16.13 0.70
CA THR A 221 11.57 15.00 0.85
C THR A 221 10.14 15.41 0.51
N TRP A 222 9.69 16.57 0.97
CA TRP A 222 8.37 17.11 0.64
C TRP A 222 8.18 17.30 -0.87
N ARG A 223 9.17 17.86 -1.57
CA ARG A 223 9.12 18.01 -3.04
C ARG A 223 9.00 16.67 -3.73
N ILE A 224 9.66 15.64 -3.22
CA ILE A 224 9.58 14.28 -3.76
C ILE A 224 8.17 13.71 -3.56
N ILE A 225 7.63 13.77 -2.34
CA ILE A 225 6.25 13.32 -2.03
C ILE A 225 5.23 14.03 -2.92
N ARG A 226 5.36 15.34 -3.13
CA ARG A 226 4.46 16.09 -4.01
C ARG A 226 4.48 15.63 -5.46
N LYS A 227 5.60 15.11 -5.97
CA LYS A 227 5.66 14.54 -7.34
C LYS A 227 4.82 13.27 -7.48
N CYS A 228 4.61 12.52 -6.40
CA CYS A 228 3.73 11.36 -6.39
C CYS A 228 2.25 11.74 -6.56
N TRP A 229 1.87 12.96 -6.18
CA TRP A 229 0.47 13.43 -6.20
C TRP A 229 0.12 14.29 -7.42
N ILE A 230 0.93 14.25 -8.48
CA ILE A 230 0.60 14.90 -9.74
C ILE A 230 -0.69 14.28 -10.30
N SER A 231 -1.64 15.14 -10.70
CA SER A 231 -2.97 14.71 -11.14
C SER A 231 -2.92 13.73 -12.32
N SER A 232 -2.07 14.01 -13.31
CA SER A 232 -1.85 13.10 -14.44
C SER A 232 -1.02 11.88 -14.00
N PRO A 233 -1.55 10.65 -14.06
CA PRO A 233 -0.84 9.46 -13.60
C PRO A 233 0.47 9.20 -14.36
N SER A 234 0.51 9.49 -15.67
CA SER A 234 1.69 9.32 -16.51
C SER A 234 2.82 10.30 -16.21
N SER A 235 2.52 11.39 -15.51
CA SER A 235 3.50 12.41 -15.12
C SER A 235 4.12 12.16 -13.73
N ARG A 236 3.62 11.15 -13.00
CA ARG A 236 4.20 10.72 -11.72
C ARG A 236 5.52 9.98 -11.99
N PRO A 237 6.52 10.07 -11.10
CA PRO A 237 7.75 9.28 -11.24
C PRO A 237 7.41 7.78 -11.14
N THR A 238 8.23 6.91 -11.74
CA THR A 238 8.14 5.47 -11.46
C THR A 238 8.68 5.19 -10.04
N ALA A 239 8.31 4.07 -9.42
CA ALA A 239 8.85 3.70 -8.11
C ALA A 239 10.41 3.66 -8.10
N PRO A 240 11.10 3.10 -9.11
CA PRO A 240 12.56 3.18 -9.18
C PRO A 240 13.10 4.61 -9.33
N ALA A 241 12.40 5.48 -10.06
CA ALA A 241 12.80 6.88 -10.19
C ALA A 241 12.59 7.65 -8.88
N LEU A 242 11.55 7.30 -8.13
CA LEU A 242 11.27 7.86 -6.81
C LEU A 242 12.39 7.52 -5.81
N GLY A 243 12.82 6.25 -5.77
CA GLY A 243 13.92 5.81 -4.91
C GLY A 243 15.24 6.55 -5.19
N ARG A 244 15.55 6.84 -6.46
CA ARG A 244 16.75 7.62 -6.84
C ARG A 244 16.70 9.10 -6.47
N MET A 245 15.53 9.64 -6.13
CA MET A 245 15.40 11.04 -5.73
C MET A 245 15.67 11.26 -4.24
N LEU A 246 15.55 10.21 -3.41
CA LEU A 246 15.77 10.24 -1.96
C LEU A 246 17.26 10.23 -1.64
#